data_AF-A0A815SME1-F1
#
_entry.id   AF-A0A815SME1-F1
#
_cell.length_a   1.000
_cell.length_b   1.000
_cell.length_c   1.000
_cell.angle_alpha   90.00
_cell.angle_beta   90.00
_cell.angle_gamma   90.00
#
_symmetry.space_group_name_H-M   'P 1'
#
loop_
_entity.id
_entity.type
_entity.pdbx_description
1 polymer ?
#
loop_
_entity_poly.entity_id
_entity_poly.type
_entity_poly.pdbx_seq_one_letter_code
_entity_poly.pdbx_strand_id
1 'polypeptide(L)'
;MAMGIWKLVFFEPLRSQLTLTCLQFINTERQNEIIDTRFIRAIVQSYVELDFDEDSSVPYYIDQITSSRLKIYKDNFEVEQRFQVDIHRVESFLHSSTLAPLIKKLEQIFILDQLEPIYTEAKTLLHNENYSYFAFLFKLVGRIPNTIIELKKIVEENFCPKVIKSITPISVTAIEASTNYVESILNIREKFFKDAQEFFHNDEHFIAAVEKTCRNFINNNVLPESADNAGKSAELLARYCDKLLRKG
;
A
#
# COMPACT_ATOMS: atom_id res chain seq x y z
N MET A 1 -30.36 -18.76 -35.85
CA MET A 1 -31.50 -19.55 -35.36
C MET A 1 -31.11 -20.40 -34.14
N ALA A 2 -30.05 -21.21 -34.19
CA ALA A 2 -29.59 -22.01 -33.04
C ALA A 2 -29.20 -21.17 -31.79
N MET A 3 -28.40 -20.10 -31.94
CA MET A 3 -28.02 -19.22 -30.82
C MET A 3 -29.21 -18.50 -30.18
N GLY A 4 -30.24 -18.15 -30.96
CA GLY A 4 -31.45 -17.52 -30.44
C GLY A 4 -32.30 -18.49 -29.59
N ILE A 5 -32.36 -19.76 -29.99
CA ILE A 5 -33.01 -20.82 -29.21
C ILE A 5 -32.21 -21.11 -27.94
N TRP A 6 -30.87 -21.22 -28.06
CA TRP A 6 -29.98 -21.39 -26.91
C TRP A 6 -30.15 -20.26 -25.87
N LYS A 7 -30.17 -19.00 -26.32
CA LYS A 7 -30.38 -17.83 -25.46
C LYS A 7 -31.74 -17.85 -24.76
N LEU A 8 -32.83 -17.91 -25.52
CA LEU A 8 -34.19 -17.67 -25.01
C LEU A 8 -34.81 -18.89 -24.32
N VAL A 9 -34.50 -20.11 -24.77
CA VAL A 9 -35.17 -21.33 -24.30
C VAL A 9 -34.39 -22.02 -23.19
N PHE A 10 -33.06 -21.97 -23.24
CA PHE A 10 -32.21 -22.72 -22.32
C PHE A 10 -31.49 -21.81 -21.32
N PHE A 11 -30.81 -20.78 -21.81
CA PHE A 11 -29.91 -20.00 -20.97
C PHE A 11 -30.63 -18.96 -20.11
N GLU A 12 -31.54 -18.16 -20.67
CA GLU A 12 -32.32 -17.15 -19.92
C GLU A 12 -33.10 -17.74 -18.73
N PRO A 13 -33.86 -18.84 -18.89
CA PRO A 13 -34.64 -19.41 -17.78
C PRO A 13 -33.76 -19.96 -16.65
N LEU A 14 -32.57 -20.44 -16.99
CA LEU A 14 -31.63 -21.05 -16.03
C LEU A 14 -30.58 -20.06 -15.53
N ARG A 15 -30.51 -18.85 -16.10
CA ARG A 15 -29.46 -17.85 -15.89
C ARG A 15 -29.15 -17.63 -14.42
N SER A 16 -30.18 -17.36 -13.61
CA SER A 16 -30.04 -17.10 -12.18
C SER A 16 -29.46 -18.30 -11.42
N GLN A 17 -29.95 -19.50 -11.70
CA GLN A 17 -29.48 -20.72 -11.06
C GLN A 17 -28.04 -21.06 -11.48
N LEU A 18 -27.72 -20.93 -12.77
CA LEU A 18 -26.36 -21.13 -13.30
C LEU A 18 -25.37 -20.16 -12.65
N THR A 19 -25.72 -18.88 -12.54
CA THR A 19 -24.89 -17.88 -11.84
C THR A 19 -24.67 -18.25 -10.39
N LEU A 20 -25.74 -18.58 -9.66
CA LEU A 20 -25.65 -18.96 -8.24
C LEU A 20 -24.75 -20.19 -8.05
N THR A 21 -24.92 -21.21 -8.88
CA THR A 21 -24.10 -22.41 -8.84
C THR A 21 -22.63 -22.11 -9.16
N CYS A 22 -22.34 -21.28 -10.18
CA CYS A 22 -20.97 -20.83 -10.45
C CYS A 22 -20.36 -20.10 -9.25
N LEU A 23 -21.10 -19.20 -8.61
CA LEU A 23 -20.63 -18.48 -7.43
C LEU A 23 -20.38 -19.41 -6.24
N GLN A 24 -21.23 -20.43 -6.04
CA GLN A 24 -21.03 -21.45 -5.02
C GLN A 24 -19.75 -22.25 -5.28
N PHE A 25 -19.51 -22.73 -6.51
CA PHE A 25 -18.27 -23.43 -6.84
C PHE A 25 -17.03 -22.55 -6.63
N ILE A 26 -17.08 -21.27 -7.03
CA ILE A 26 -15.99 -20.32 -6.76
C ILE A 26 -15.78 -20.16 -5.26
N ASN A 27 -16.84 -20.11 -4.46
CA ASN A 27 -16.74 -20.00 -3.01
C ASN A 27 -16.14 -21.27 -2.36
N THR A 28 -16.52 -22.45 -2.85
CA THR A 28 -15.95 -23.73 -2.44
C THR A 28 -14.46 -23.81 -2.75
N GLU A 29 -14.05 -23.39 -3.96
CA GLU A 29 -12.62 -23.31 -4.30
C GLU A 29 -11.87 -22.32 -3.43
N ARG A 30 -12.49 -21.19 -3.07
CA ARG A 30 -11.92 -20.22 -2.11
C ARG A 30 -11.73 -20.78 -0.70
N GLN A 31 -12.38 -21.89 -0.36
CA GLN A 31 -12.21 -22.64 0.89
C GLN A 31 -11.16 -23.76 0.76
N ASN A 32 -10.36 -23.76 -0.33
CA ASN A 32 -9.33 -24.73 -0.68
C ASN A 32 -9.85 -26.12 -1.06
N GLU A 33 -11.11 -26.23 -1.49
CA GLU A 33 -11.66 -27.47 -2.04
C GLU A 33 -11.41 -27.58 -3.55
N ILE A 34 -11.14 -28.80 -4.03
CA ILE A 34 -10.90 -29.06 -5.45
C ILE A 34 -12.24 -29.08 -6.19
N ILE A 35 -12.37 -28.24 -7.22
CA ILE A 35 -13.56 -28.14 -8.06
C ILE A 35 -13.27 -28.53 -9.51
N ASP A 36 -14.27 -29.04 -10.24
CA ASP A 36 -14.16 -29.16 -11.70
C ASP A 36 -14.48 -27.81 -12.36
N THR A 37 -13.43 -27.15 -12.83
CA THR A 37 -13.51 -25.80 -13.42
C THR A 37 -14.08 -25.78 -14.84
N ARG A 38 -14.24 -26.94 -15.49
CA ARG A 38 -14.80 -27.04 -16.86
C ARG A 38 -16.23 -26.52 -16.93
N PHE A 39 -17.02 -26.77 -15.89
CA PHE A 39 -18.40 -26.32 -15.81
C PHE A 39 -18.49 -24.79 -15.74
N ILE A 40 -17.65 -24.16 -14.91
CA ILE A 40 -17.58 -22.70 -14.78
C ILE A 40 -17.16 -22.09 -16.12
N ARG A 41 -16.11 -22.63 -16.75
CA ARG A 41 -15.62 -22.13 -18.04
C ARG A 41 -16.71 -22.17 -19.11
N ALA A 42 -17.47 -23.26 -19.20
CA ALA A 42 -18.55 -23.40 -20.19
C ALA A 42 -19.70 -22.40 -19.98
N ILE A 43 -20.08 -22.16 -18.72
CA ILE A 43 -21.14 -21.19 -18.38
C ILE A 43 -20.68 -19.76 -18.65
N VAL A 44 -19.47 -19.40 -18.21
CA VAL A 44 -18.91 -18.07 -18.43
C VAL A 44 -18.73 -17.79 -19.92
N GLN A 45 -18.27 -18.79 -20.69
CA GLN A 45 -18.19 -18.67 -22.15
C GLN A 45 -19.56 -18.44 -22.79
N SER A 46 -20.61 -19.12 -22.28
CA SER A 46 -21.98 -18.93 -22.75
C SER A 46 -22.50 -17.52 -22.47
N TYR A 47 -22.16 -16.92 -21.31
CA TYR A 47 -22.50 -15.53 -21.00
C TYR A 47 -21.88 -14.54 -22.01
N VAL A 48 -20.63 -14.77 -22.40
CA VAL A 48 -19.90 -13.92 -23.35
C VAL A 48 -20.43 -14.09 -24.77
N GLU A 49 -20.64 -15.32 -25.22
CA GLU A 49 -21.11 -15.61 -26.59
C GLU A 49 -22.55 -15.17 -26.84
N LEU A 50 -23.38 -15.11 -25.79
CA LEU A 50 -24.78 -14.72 -25.89
C LEU A 50 -25.02 -13.22 -25.67
N ASP A 51 -23.95 -12.44 -25.43
CA ASP A 51 -23.99 -11.00 -25.22
C ASP A 51 -25.04 -10.62 -24.16
N PHE A 52 -24.94 -11.25 -22.98
CA PHE A 52 -25.73 -10.81 -21.83
C PHE A 52 -25.03 -9.62 -21.20
N ASP A 53 -25.71 -8.48 -21.21
CA ASP A 53 -25.28 -7.29 -20.45
C ASP A 53 -25.13 -7.61 -18.96
N GLU A 54 -24.29 -6.82 -18.27
CA GLU A 54 -24.18 -6.78 -16.81
C GLU A 54 -25.53 -6.33 -16.21
N ASP A 55 -26.46 -7.25 -16.07
CA ASP A 55 -27.72 -7.01 -15.40
C ASP A 55 -27.42 -6.76 -13.92
N SER A 56 -27.68 -5.54 -13.46
CA SER A 56 -27.35 -5.02 -12.12
C SER A 56 -28.11 -5.72 -10.97
N SER A 57 -28.75 -6.86 -11.24
CA SER A 57 -29.66 -7.58 -10.35
C SER A 57 -28.99 -8.67 -9.49
N VAL A 58 -27.65 -8.66 -9.37
CA VAL A 58 -26.94 -9.40 -8.31
C VAL A 58 -26.52 -8.52 -7.08
N PRO A 59 -27.38 -7.67 -6.48
CA PRO A 59 -27.02 -6.91 -5.27
C PRO A 59 -26.84 -7.72 -3.98
N TYR A 60 -27.39 -8.94 -3.87
CA TYR A 60 -27.72 -9.47 -2.55
C TYR A 60 -26.65 -10.34 -1.86
N TYR A 61 -25.58 -10.76 -2.56
CA TYR A 61 -24.61 -11.71 -1.98
C TYR A 61 -23.23 -11.13 -1.62
N ILE A 62 -22.94 -9.88 -1.95
CA ILE A 62 -21.65 -9.26 -1.59
C ILE A 62 -21.64 -8.77 -0.14
N ASP A 63 -22.80 -8.52 0.47
CA ASP A 63 -22.88 -7.86 1.78
C ASP A 63 -22.57 -8.80 2.97
N GLN A 64 -22.87 -10.09 2.82
CA GLN A 64 -22.62 -11.09 3.87
C GLN A 64 -21.15 -11.54 3.96
N ILE A 65 -20.36 -11.26 2.91
CA ILE A 65 -18.90 -11.47 2.89
C ILE A 65 -18.18 -10.26 3.50
N THR A 66 -18.83 -9.11 3.60
CA THR A 66 -18.19 -7.84 4.00
C THR A 66 -18.23 -7.64 5.51
N SER A 67 -19.22 -8.21 6.20
CA SER A 67 -19.47 -8.01 7.64
C SER A 67 -18.51 -8.77 8.58
N SER A 68 -17.71 -9.71 8.07
CA SER A 68 -16.69 -10.45 8.85
C SER A 68 -15.25 -10.02 8.56
N ARG A 69 -15.04 -8.99 7.71
CA ARG A 69 -13.70 -8.61 7.22
C ARG A 69 -12.97 -7.52 7.98
N LEU A 70 -13.51 -7.05 9.11
CA LEU A 70 -12.81 -6.13 10.02
C LEU A 70 -11.84 -6.83 11.00
N LYS A 71 -11.58 -8.12 10.80
CA LYS A 71 -10.47 -8.85 11.47
C LYS A 71 -9.23 -9.01 10.58
N ILE A 72 -9.32 -8.60 9.31
CA ILE A 72 -8.36 -8.91 8.21
C ILE A 72 -7.07 -8.09 8.24
N TYR A 73 -7.01 -6.97 8.97
CA TYR A 73 -5.75 -6.21 9.09
C TYR A 73 -4.67 -6.95 9.87
N LYS A 74 -5.02 -8.00 10.62
CA LYS A 74 -4.08 -8.79 11.42
C LYS A 74 -3.31 -9.83 10.60
N ASP A 75 -3.83 -10.20 9.43
CA ASP A 75 -3.23 -11.19 8.50
C ASP A 75 -2.73 -10.48 7.22
N ASN A 76 -1.97 -9.38 7.38
CA ASN A 76 -1.40 -8.54 6.31
C ASN A 76 -0.48 -9.26 5.27
N PHE A 77 -0.50 -10.60 5.20
CA PHE A 77 0.05 -11.37 4.07
C PHE A 77 -1.01 -11.81 3.05
N GLU A 78 -2.29 -11.84 3.42
CA GLU A 78 -3.31 -12.47 2.59
C GLU A 78 -3.93 -11.55 1.54
N VAL A 79 -3.88 -10.21 1.68
CA VAL A 79 -4.50 -9.33 0.67
C VAL A 79 -3.79 -9.45 -0.67
N GLU A 80 -2.46 -9.33 -0.70
CA GLU A 80 -1.69 -9.52 -1.94
C GLU A 80 -1.85 -10.93 -2.49
N GLN A 81 -1.75 -11.96 -1.65
CA GLN A 81 -1.97 -13.35 -2.06
C GLN A 81 -3.39 -13.52 -2.61
N ARG A 82 -4.39 -12.85 -2.03
CA ARG A 82 -5.77 -12.93 -2.48
C ARG A 82 -6.00 -12.23 -3.80
N PHE A 83 -5.36 -11.08 -4.03
CA PHE A 83 -5.31 -10.45 -5.34
C PHE A 83 -4.72 -11.42 -6.38
N GLN A 84 -3.57 -12.03 -6.09
CA GLN A 84 -2.92 -12.96 -7.01
C GLN A 84 -3.75 -14.22 -7.25
N VAL A 85 -4.38 -14.79 -6.23
CA VAL A 85 -5.28 -15.94 -6.34
C VAL A 85 -6.50 -15.60 -7.19
N ASP A 86 -7.11 -14.42 -6.98
CA ASP A 86 -8.28 -13.99 -7.75
C ASP A 86 -7.90 -13.67 -9.21
N ILE A 87 -6.71 -13.14 -9.48
CA ILE A 87 -6.15 -12.95 -10.83
C ILE A 87 -5.90 -14.31 -11.50
N HIS A 88 -5.21 -15.22 -10.82
CA HIS A 88 -4.91 -16.56 -11.33
C HIS A 88 -6.19 -17.35 -11.63
N ARG A 89 -7.26 -17.12 -10.86
CA ARG A 89 -8.57 -17.72 -11.13
C ARG A 89 -9.12 -17.28 -12.49
N VAL A 90 -8.97 -16.00 -12.82
CA VAL A 90 -9.39 -15.48 -14.12
C VAL A 90 -8.61 -16.14 -15.24
N GLU A 91 -7.28 -16.20 -15.10
CA GLU A 91 -6.40 -16.82 -16.08
C GLU A 91 -6.66 -18.32 -16.25
N SER A 92 -7.07 -19.00 -15.18
CA SER A 92 -7.27 -20.44 -15.16
C SER A 92 -8.61 -20.87 -15.76
N PHE A 93 -9.71 -20.20 -15.40
CA PHE A 93 -11.05 -20.70 -15.77
C PHE A 93 -12.17 -19.67 -15.91
N LEU A 94 -11.91 -18.38 -15.74
CA LEU A 94 -12.89 -17.34 -16.13
C LEU A 94 -12.52 -16.76 -17.50
N HIS A 95 -13.36 -15.87 -18.01
CA HIS A 95 -13.08 -15.20 -19.27
C HIS A 95 -12.15 -14.01 -19.04
N SER A 96 -11.26 -13.73 -19.99
CA SER A 96 -10.26 -12.66 -19.88
C SER A 96 -10.87 -11.27 -19.70
N SER A 97 -12.10 -11.04 -20.21
CA SER A 97 -12.85 -9.79 -20.00
C SER A 97 -13.19 -9.53 -18.53
N THR A 98 -13.21 -10.56 -17.67
CA THR A 98 -13.48 -10.43 -16.24
C THR A 98 -12.33 -9.77 -15.48
N LEU A 99 -11.09 -9.83 -16.00
CA LEU A 99 -9.90 -9.43 -15.26
C LEU A 99 -9.92 -7.95 -14.83
N ALA A 100 -10.13 -7.03 -15.78
CA ALA A 100 -10.06 -5.61 -15.50
C ALA A 100 -11.18 -5.11 -14.57
N PRO A 101 -12.46 -5.49 -14.75
CA PRO A 101 -13.53 -5.16 -13.80
C PRO A 101 -13.29 -5.76 -12.40
N LEU A 102 -12.78 -7.00 -12.33
CA LEU A 102 -12.47 -7.65 -11.06
C LEU A 102 -11.38 -6.88 -10.31
N ILE A 103 -10.25 -6.57 -10.96
CA ILE A 103 -9.15 -5.80 -10.34
C ILE A 103 -9.68 -4.48 -9.77
N LYS A 104 -10.46 -3.71 -10.54
CA LYS A 104 -11.06 -2.45 -10.07
C LYS A 104 -11.93 -2.66 -8.84
N LYS A 105 -12.74 -3.72 -8.81
CA LYS A 105 -13.62 -4.00 -7.66
C LYS A 105 -12.83 -4.43 -6.43
N LEU A 106 -11.76 -5.22 -6.61
CA LEU A 106 -10.85 -5.60 -5.53
C LEU A 106 -10.10 -4.39 -4.97
N GLU A 107 -9.60 -3.50 -5.82
CA GLU A 107 -8.97 -2.23 -5.44
C GLU A 107 -9.94 -1.34 -4.66
N GLN A 108 -11.20 -1.25 -5.07
CA GLN A 108 -12.22 -0.52 -4.33
C GLN A 108 -12.41 -1.08 -2.92
N ILE A 109 -12.71 -2.38 -2.80
CA ILE A 109 -13.08 -3.00 -1.52
C ILE A 109 -11.88 -3.12 -0.57
N PHE A 110 -10.71 -3.49 -1.08
CA PHE A 110 -9.54 -3.79 -0.23
C PHE A 110 -8.65 -2.59 0.04
N ILE A 111 -8.69 -1.54 -0.80
CA ILE A 111 -7.83 -0.38 -0.67
C ILE A 111 -8.66 0.88 -0.43
N LEU A 112 -9.54 1.26 -1.37
CA LEU A 112 -10.23 2.55 -1.32
C LEU A 112 -11.21 2.68 -0.15
N ASP A 113 -12.05 1.67 0.08
CA ASP A 113 -13.00 1.63 1.19
C ASP A 113 -12.31 1.52 2.56
N GLN A 114 -10.99 1.34 2.55
CA GLN A 114 -10.14 0.94 3.66
C GLN A 114 -9.01 1.96 3.93
N LEU A 115 -8.97 3.09 3.24
CA LEU A 115 -7.87 4.05 3.35
C LEU A 115 -7.69 4.63 4.76
N GLU A 116 -8.78 5.05 5.41
CA GLU A 116 -8.72 5.63 6.77
C GLU A 116 -8.11 4.68 7.83
N PRO A 117 -8.56 3.43 7.98
CA PRO A 117 -7.92 2.49 8.90
C PRO A 117 -6.47 2.16 8.48
N ILE A 118 -6.18 2.07 7.17
CA ILE A 118 -4.80 1.89 6.67
C ILE A 118 -3.89 3.03 7.13
N TYR A 119 -4.32 4.29 6.97
CA TYR A 119 -3.55 5.46 7.37
C TYR A 119 -3.34 5.55 8.88
N THR A 120 -4.36 5.17 9.65
CA THR A 120 -4.28 5.11 11.11
C THR A 120 -3.25 4.06 11.55
N GLU A 121 -3.32 2.85 10.98
CA GLU A 121 -2.37 1.78 11.26
C GLU A 121 -0.96 2.14 10.80
N ALA A 122 -0.81 2.79 9.64
CA ALA A 122 0.47 3.23 9.12
C ALA A 122 1.21 4.17 10.10
N LYS A 123 0.50 5.09 10.77
CA LYS A 123 1.07 5.93 11.83
C LYS A 123 1.56 5.08 13.02
N THR A 124 0.75 4.11 13.45
CA THR A 124 1.11 3.18 14.54
C THR A 124 2.34 2.33 14.20
N LEU A 125 2.42 1.82 12.97
CA LEU A 125 3.55 1.01 12.49
C LEU A 125 4.84 1.82 12.46
N LEU A 126 4.81 3.07 11.98
CA LEU A 126 5.99 3.96 12.01
C LEU A 126 6.43 4.30 13.43
N HIS A 127 5.47 4.56 14.33
CA HIS A 127 5.75 4.81 15.74
C HIS A 127 6.48 3.61 16.36
N ASN A 128 6.00 2.39 16.10
CA ASN A 128 6.52 1.14 16.64
C ASN A 128 7.73 0.56 15.87
N GLU A 129 8.25 1.28 14.87
CA GLU A 129 9.38 0.85 14.00
C GLU A 129 9.13 -0.46 13.24
N ASN A 130 7.86 -0.77 12.97
CA ASN A 130 7.48 -1.96 12.22
C ASN A 130 7.50 -1.69 10.71
N TYR A 131 8.70 -1.47 10.17
CA TYR A 131 8.90 -1.04 8.78
C TYR A 131 8.49 -2.09 7.74
N SER A 132 8.59 -3.38 8.05
CA SER A 132 8.18 -4.46 7.12
C SER A 132 6.69 -4.38 6.78
N TYR A 133 5.82 -4.21 7.80
CA TYR A 133 4.39 -4.08 7.59
C TYR A 133 4.01 -2.72 7.00
N PHE A 134 4.71 -1.66 7.38
CA PHE A 134 4.50 -0.36 6.77
C PHE A 134 4.84 -0.39 5.28
N ALA A 135 5.94 -1.02 4.88
CA ALA A 135 6.33 -1.17 3.48
C ALA A 135 5.29 -1.94 2.67
N PHE A 136 4.65 -2.94 3.28
CA PHE A 136 3.51 -3.63 2.68
C PHE A 136 2.33 -2.68 2.41
N LEU A 137 1.89 -1.90 3.42
CA LEU A 137 0.81 -0.93 3.25
C LEU A 137 1.16 0.14 2.19
N PHE A 138 2.42 0.59 2.19
CA PHE A 138 2.92 1.57 1.24
C PHE A 138 2.84 1.05 -0.20
N LYS A 139 3.28 -0.19 -0.44
CA LYS A 139 3.17 -0.85 -1.74
C LYS A 139 1.71 -1.10 -2.14
N LEU A 140 0.87 -1.55 -1.20
CA LEU A 140 -0.54 -1.85 -1.44
C LEU A 140 -1.29 -0.60 -1.90
N VAL A 141 -1.19 0.49 -1.14
CA VAL A 141 -1.84 1.76 -1.44
C VAL A 141 -1.25 2.39 -2.71
N GLY A 142 0.07 2.27 -2.93
CA GLY A 142 0.77 2.81 -4.09
C GLY A 142 0.34 2.27 -5.46
N ARG A 143 -0.46 1.19 -5.49
CA ARG A 143 -1.07 0.68 -6.73
C ARG A 143 -2.05 1.65 -7.37
N ILE A 144 -2.72 2.45 -6.54
CA ILE A 144 -3.72 3.40 -7.00
C ILE A 144 -3.09 4.79 -7.04
N PRO A 145 -3.18 5.51 -8.17
CA PRO A 145 -2.69 6.89 -8.25
C PRO A 145 -3.32 7.78 -7.17
N ASN A 146 -2.55 8.73 -6.66
CA ASN A 146 -2.94 9.74 -5.66
C ASN A 146 -3.21 9.26 -4.22
N THR A 147 -3.49 7.97 -3.97
CA THR A 147 -3.71 7.46 -2.61
C THR A 147 -2.42 7.45 -1.78
N ILE A 148 -1.26 7.25 -2.43
CA ILE A 148 0.05 7.24 -1.77
C ILE A 148 0.43 8.60 -1.16
N ILE A 149 -0.21 9.70 -1.57
CA ILE A 149 0.13 11.06 -1.14
C ILE A 149 0.01 11.20 0.38
N GLU A 150 -1.05 10.65 0.97
CA GLU A 150 -1.25 10.73 2.43
C GLU A 150 -0.25 9.85 3.18
N LEU A 151 0.10 8.67 2.67
CA LEU A 151 1.16 7.84 3.26
C LEU A 151 2.53 8.55 3.22
N LYS A 152 2.86 9.25 2.14
CA LYS A 152 4.07 10.08 2.08
C LYS A 152 4.06 11.19 3.12
N LYS A 153 2.91 11.83 3.33
CA LYS A 153 2.75 12.85 4.37
C LYS A 153 2.93 12.26 5.77
N ILE A 154 2.37 11.07 6.02
CA ILE A 154 2.54 10.34 7.27
C ILE A 154 4.02 10.01 7.55
N VAL A 155 4.77 9.60 6.53
CA VAL A 155 6.23 9.45 6.58
C VAL A 155 6.87 10.79 6.99
N GLU A 156 6.59 11.87 6.26
CA GLU A 156 7.16 13.20 6.52
C GLU A 156 6.90 13.67 7.97
N GLU A 157 5.68 13.47 8.48
CA GLU A 157 5.26 13.89 9.82
C GLU A 157 5.84 13.02 10.95
N ASN A 158 6.03 11.71 10.73
CA ASN A 158 6.49 10.80 11.79
C ASN A 158 8.02 10.67 11.85
N PHE A 159 8.72 10.91 10.74
CA PHE A 159 10.18 10.87 10.73
C PHE A 159 10.82 12.17 11.24
N CYS A 160 10.22 13.35 11.02
CA CYS A 160 10.73 14.63 11.53
C CYS A 160 10.96 14.63 13.06
N PRO A 161 10.01 14.22 13.92
CA PRO A 161 10.19 14.23 15.37
C PRO A 161 11.30 13.31 15.87
N LYS A 162 11.52 12.17 15.22
CA LYS A 162 12.62 11.25 15.56
C LYS A 162 13.99 11.85 15.22
N VAL A 163 14.08 12.55 14.08
CA VAL A 163 15.27 13.32 13.66
C VAL A 163 15.59 14.43 14.67
N ILE A 164 14.56 15.16 15.11
CA ILE A 164 14.71 16.25 16.09
C ILE A 164 15.21 15.71 17.44
N LYS A 165 14.62 14.61 17.92
CA LYS A 165 14.97 14.00 19.21
C LYS A 165 16.40 13.45 19.25
N SER A 166 16.93 12.92 18.14
CA SER A 166 18.32 12.43 18.07
C SER A 166 19.36 13.54 17.91
N ILE A 167 18.94 14.72 17.44
CA ILE A 167 19.81 15.90 17.28
C ILE A 167 19.82 16.80 18.53
N THR A 168 18.97 16.52 19.52
CA THR A 168 19.04 17.13 20.86
C THR A 168 19.92 16.32 21.83
N PRO A 169 21.23 16.61 21.90
CA PRO A 169 21.98 16.49 23.15
C PRO A 169 22.51 17.85 23.63
N ILE A 170 22.58 17.98 24.96
CA ILE A 170 23.11 19.13 25.71
C ILE A 170 24.61 19.27 25.37
N SER A 171 24.95 20.09 24.38
CA SER A 171 26.35 20.34 24.00
C SER A 171 26.97 21.41 24.91
N VAL A 172 28.15 21.13 25.48
CA VAL A 172 28.89 22.07 26.34
C VAL A 172 29.63 23.12 25.52
N THR A 173 30.02 22.78 24.27
CA THR A 173 30.76 23.67 23.37
C THR A 173 30.18 23.72 21.95
N ALA A 174 30.41 24.82 21.24
CA ALA A 174 29.90 25.02 19.87
C ALA A 174 30.54 24.08 18.81
N ILE A 175 31.71 23.51 19.08
CA ILE A 175 32.39 22.54 18.19
C ILE A 175 31.83 21.13 18.39
N GLU A 176 31.50 20.75 19.64
CA GLU A 176 30.79 19.50 19.92
C GLU A 176 29.36 19.56 19.37
N ALA A 177 28.70 20.72 19.47
CA ALA A 177 27.40 20.96 18.86
C ALA A 177 27.42 20.74 17.33
N SER A 178 28.43 21.26 16.61
CA SER A 178 28.54 21.06 15.16
C SER A 178 28.86 19.62 14.78
N THR A 179 29.69 18.94 15.56
CA THR A 179 30.03 17.53 15.35
C THR A 179 28.81 16.63 15.55
N ASN A 180 28.12 16.78 16.68
CA ASN A 180 26.93 15.99 17.00
C ASN A 180 25.79 16.23 16.01
N TYR A 181 25.60 17.49 15.58
CA TYR A 181 24.59 17.83 14.59
C TYR A 181 24.82 17.10 13.25
N VAL A 182 26.04 17.22 12.69
CA VAL A 182 26.35 16.65 11.37
C VAL A 182 26.39 15.12 11.42
N GLU A 183 27.01 14.53 12.46
CA GLU A 183 27.05 13.07 12.63
C GLU A 183 25.67 12.46 12.85
N SER A 184 24.78 13.12 13.61
CA SER A 184 23.40 12.67 13.76
C SER A 184 22.63 12.68 12.43
N ILE A 185 22.78 13.73 11.60
CA ILE A 185 22.17 13.77 10.27
C ILE A 185 22.70 12.64 9.37
N LEU A 186 24.01 12.38 9.39
CA LEU A 186 24.62 11.32 8.60
C LEU A 186 24.12 9.93 9.04
N ASN A 187 24.10 9.65 10.34
CA ASN A 187 23.62 8.39 10.90
C ASN A 187 22.16 8.12 10.54
N ILE A 188 21.31 9.15 10.58
CA ILE A 188 19.91 9.06 10.19
C ILE A 188 19.79 8.74 8.69
N ARG A 189 20.54 9.45 7.84
CA ARG A 189 20.55 9.21 6.40
C ARG A 189 20.96 7.78 6.09
N GLU A 190 21.99 7.26 6.77
CA GLU A 190 22.44 5.88 6.61
C GLU A 190 21.41 4.87 7.09
N LYS A 191 20.76 5.10 8.24
CA LYS A 191 19.68 4.23 8.74
C LYS A 191 18.54 4.17 7.72
N PHE A 192 18.07 5.31 7.21
CA PHE A 192 17.00 5.32 6.22
C PHE A 192 17.38 4.69 4.90
N PHE A 193 18.61 4.89 4.46
CA PHE A 193 19.08 4.25 3.24
C PHE A 193 19.08 2.72 3.38
N LYS A 194 19.47 2.20 4.55
CA LYS A 194 19.37 0.77 4.88
C LYS A 194 17.91 0.31 4.96
N ASP A 195 17.05 1.03 5.67
CA ASP A 195 15.62 0.69 5.78
C ASP A 195 14.93 0.69 4.40
N ALA A 196 15.27 1.66 3.54
CA ALA A 196 14.76 1.75 2.17
C ALA A 196 15.21 0.55 1.31
N GLN A 197 16.45 0.08 1.49
CA GLN A 197 16.95 -1.11 0.81
C GLN A 197 16.30 -2.39 1.35
N GLU A 198 16.21 -2.53 2.66
CA GLU A 198 15.77 -3.76 3.34
C GLU A 198 14.26 -3.98 3.22
N PHE A 199 13.45 -2.95 3.47
CA PHE A 199 11.99 -3.08 3.56
C PHE A 199 11.27 -2.57 2.32
N PHE A 200 11.78 -1.50 1.70
CA PHE A 200 11.10 -0.82 0.59
C PHE A 200 11.69 -1.16 -0.78
N HIS A 201 12.70 -2.02 -0.86
CA HIS A 201 13.32 -2.46 -2.12
C HIS A 201 13.72 -1.29 -3.05
N ASN A 202 14.21 -0.19 -2.46
CA ASN A 202 14.53 1.07 -3.15
C ASN A 202 13.34 1.76 -3.84
N ASP A 203 12.13 1.66 -3.26
CA ASP A 203 10.97 2.39 -3.78
C ASP A 203 11.23 3.90 -3.90
N GLU A 204 11.09 4.42 -5.11
CA GLU A 204 11.38 5.81 -5.45
C GLU A 204 10.48 6.80 -4.68
N HIS A 205 9.24 6.42 -4.42
CA HIS A 205 8.27 7.27 -3.72
C HIS A 205 8.63 7.41 -2.24
N PHE A 206 9.09 6.32 -1.61
CA PHE A 206 9.57 6.32 -0.24
C PHE A 206 10.87 7.12 -0.10
N ILE A 207 11.87 6.86 -0.97
CA ILE A 207 13.14 7.59 -0.97
C ILE A 207 12.89 9.09 -1.11
N ALA A 208 12.04 9.50 -2.06
CA ALA A 208 11.71 10.90 -2.29
C ALA A 208 11.06 11.56 -1.06
N ALA A 209 10.17 10.85 -0.35
CA ALA A 209 9.53 11.35 0.87
C ALA A 209 10.54 11.54 2.01
N VAL A 210 11.44 10.58 2.22
CA VAL A 210 12.50 10.69 3.23
C VAL A 210 13.46 11.82 2.89
N GLU A 211 13.93 11.92 1.64
CA GLU A 211 14.83 13.01 1.25
C GLU A 211 14.19 14.39 1.41
N LYS A 212 12.91 14.52 1.04
CA LYS A 212 12.15 15.76 1.25
C LYS A 212 12.06 16.09 2.73
N THR A 213 11.85 15.09 3.59
CA THR A 213 11.86 15.24 5.05
C THR A 213 13.21 15.76 5.54
N CYS A 214 14.32 15.14 5.11
CA CYS A 214 15.67 15.56 5.49
C CYS A 214 15.99 16.99 5.00
N ARG A 215 15.65 17.34 3.76
CA ARG A 215 15.83 18.70 3.22
C ARG A 215 15.04 19.72 4.03
N ASN A 216 13.77 19.41 4.33
CA ASN A 216 12.91 20.28 5.13
C ASN A 216 13.47 20.48 6.54
N PHE A 217 13.99 19.42 7.16
CA PHE A 217 14.64 19.49 8.47
C PHE A 217 15.89 20.39 8.47
N ILE A 218 16.81 20.19 7.53
CA ILE A 218 18.06 20.98 7.43
C ILE A 218 17.74 22.46 7.20
N ASN A 219 16.74 22.76 6.38
CA ASN A 219 16.36 24.13 6.02
C ASN A 219 15.56 24.84 7.11
N ASN A 220 14.64 24.14 7.80
CA ASN A 220 13.77 24.75 8.80
C ASN A 220 14.30 24.63 10.23
N ASN A 221 15.44 23.94 10.41
CA ASN A 221 16.27 23.98 11.59
C ASN A 221 15.47 23.86 12.89
N VAL A 222 14.83 22.70 13.06
CA VAL A 222 13.97 22.41 14.22
C VAL A 222 14.84 22.12 15.46
N LEU A 223 15.75 23.04 15.79
CA LEU A 223 16.30 23.17 17.13
C LEU A 223 15.32 24.10 17.88
N PRO A 224 14.73 23.64 18.99
CA PRO A 224 13.85 24.48 19.78
C PRO A 224 14.66 25.65 20.33
N GLU A 225 14.07 26.85 20.29
CA GLU A 225 14.52 28.08 20.96
C GLU A 225 15.63 28.89 20.27
N SER A 226 15.31 29.59 19.18
CA SER A 226 15.62 31.04 18.99
C SER A 226 15.18 31.52 17.60
N ALA A 227 14.64 32.74 17.53
CA ALA A 227 14.09 33.35 16.32
C ALA A 227 15.12 33.70 15.21
N ASP A 228 16.41 33.43 15.43
CA ASP A 228 17.55 33.73 14.54
C ASP A 228 18.16 32.47 13.87
N ASN A 229 17.34 31.46 13.56
CA ASN A 229 17.82 30.13 13.14
C ASN A 229 18.04 29.94 11.61
N ALA A 230 17.70 30.94 10.79
CA ALA A 230 17.93 30.89 9.35
C ALA A 230 19.44 30.95 9.04
N GLY A 231 20.05 29.79 8.75
CA GLY A 231 21.48 29.68 8.44
C GLY A 231 22.33 28.98 9.51
N LYS A 232 21.78 28.64 10.69
CA LYS A 232 22.53 27.94 11.74
C LYS A 232 22.95 26.52 11.33
N SER A 233 22.18 25.83 10.47
CA SER A 233 22.61 24.56 9.85
C SER A 233 23.85 24.75 8.98
N ALA A 234 23.89 25.83 8.18
CA ALA A 234 25.02 26.15 7.32
C ALA A 234 26.26 26.52 8.14
N GLU A 235 26.08 27.25 9.26
CA GLU A 235 27.16 27.56 10.19
C GLU A 235 27.73 26.30 10.86
N LEU A 236 26.87 25.39 11.35
CA LEU A 236 27.31 24.14 11.96
C LEU A 236 28.04 23.25 10.95
N LEU A 237 27.56 23.18 9.71
CA LEU A 237 28.25 22.48 8.62
C LEU A 237 29.62 23.10 8.32
N ALA A 238 29.71 24.43 8.20
CA ALA A 238 30.97 25.12 7.93
C ALA A 238 32.00 24.86 9.05
N ARG A 239 31.59 24.96 10.32
CA ARG A 239 32.45 24.67 11.48
C ARG A 239 32.91 23.21 11.52
N TYR A 240 32.05 22.27 11.13
CA TYR A 240 32.42 20.86 11.03
C TYR A 240 33.48 20.64 9.94
N CYS A 241 33.31 21.25 8.76
CA CYS A 241 34.30 21.22 7.69
C CYS A 241 35.64 21.83 8.12
N ASP A 242 35.64 22.99 8.77
CA ASP A 242 36.86 23.63 9.29
C ASP A 242 37.62 22.72 10.27
N LYS A 243 36.89 22.00 11.14
CA LYS A 243 37.48 21.02 12.06
C LYS A 243 38.12 19.85 11.32
N LEU A 244 37.46 19.31 10.29
CA LEU A 244 38.00 18.21 9.49
C LEU A 244 39.27 18.65 8.75
N LEU A 245 39.25 19.85 8.16
CA LEU A 245 40.38 20.40 7.40
C LEU A 245 41.59 20.74 8.28
N ARG A 246 41.39 21.14 9.54
CA ARG A 246 42.48 21.44 10.49
C ARG A 246 43.15 20.19 11.10
N LYS A 247 42.51 19.02 11.01
CA LYS A 247 43.04 17.74 11.49
C LYS A 247 43.72 16.91 10.39
N GLY A 248 43.54 17.29 9.12
CA GLY A 248 44.21 16.69 7.96
C GLY A 248 45.57 17.29 7.68
#